data_AF-A0A1R3KY54-F1
#
_entry.id   AF-A0A1R3KY54-F1
#
_cell.length_a   1.000
_cell.length_b   1.000
_cell.length_c   1.000
_cell.angle_alpha   90.00
_cell.angle_beta   90.00
_cell.angle_gamma   90.00
#
_symmetry.space_group_name_H-M   'P 1'
#
loop_
_entity.id
_entity.type
_entity.pdbx_description
1 polymer ?
#
loop_
_entity_poly.entity_id
_entity_poly.type
_entity_poly.pdbx_seq_one_letter_code
_entity_poly.pdbx_strand_id
1 'polypeptide(L)'
;MLNTNRASFQIFGNNISDEAKNQLYTALKLPISTQGALMPDAHSGYGLPIGGVLAVENAVIPYGVGMDIGCRMSLSILDTPVSYLDGARDKYEKALAEHTKFGMYETHKSHVEHEIFDRDTFDMIPILRRLKGKAIKQMGTSGGGNHFVEFGEVEIIEEDEQIGLPKGKYLGILSHSGSRGLGAEIAQYYSRVAAEQCPLPKEAQQFAWLDLSTHLGLEYWTAMNLAGDYASACHDDIHRRLVKAVGGRVKSRIENHHNFAWKEIHNGKEVIVHRKGATPANENELGMIPGSMTAKGFIVRGKGNPDSLNSASHGAGRAHSRGECRSLFIQNDIKKELKLKNVTLMGGNAEEAPMAYKDINEVMNAQSDLVDILGTFQPRITWLGSICWTGKSTFRKLHKRSNWFIGVFELEGFPFAIGEQETFDCKIKGKGPGTKYHSASEKNAGNVEQSFADNYPYSLPECLEALNYALSYDPEDADSLCLMGRIYSEMLSDYEKAKLYFEEAMQYPYFRRKEEALPML
;
A
#
# COMPACT_ATOMS: atom_id res chain seq x y z
N MET A 1 -31.06 -3.68 10.55
CA MET A 1 -31.43 -3.79 9.12
C MET A 1 -30.95 -2.55 8.39
N LEU A 2 -30.85 -2.59 7.06
CA LEU A 2 -30.54 -1.41 6.25
C LEU A 2 -31.79 -0.54 6.02
N ASN A 3 -31.58 0.75 5.83
CA ASN A 3 -32.61 1.70 5.44
C ASN A 3 -33.06 1.46 3.98
N THR A 4 -34.36 1.64 3.71
CA THR A 4 -34.90 1.57 2.34
C THR A 4 -34.32 2.68 1.47
N ASN A 5 -34.32 3.90 2.01
CA ASN A 5 -33.79 5.10 1.39
C ASN A 5 -32.31 5.29 1.75
N ARG A 6 -31.59 6.03 0.90
CA ARG A 6 -30.23 6.49 1.18
C ARG A 6 -30.27 7.79 2.02
N ALA A 7 -29.23 8.00 2.82
CA ALA A 7 -28.83 9.32 3.29
C ALA A 7 -28.57 10.29 2.12
N SER A 8 -28.52 11.60 2.40
CA SER A 8 -28.20 12.61 1.37
C SER A 8 -26.78 12.42 0.84
N PHE A 9 -26.55 12.73 -0.43
CA PHE A 9 -25.19 12.65 -0.99
C PHE A 9 -25.02 13.52 -2.23
N GLN A 10 -23.77 13.88 -2.50
CA GLN A 10 -23.35 14.54 -3.73
C GLN A 10 -22.23 13.75 -4.42
N ILE A 11 -22.19 13.79 -5.76
CA ILE A 11 -21.11 13.19 -6.57
C ILE A 11 -20.47 14.30 -7.39
N PHE A 12 -19.15 14.43 -7.25
CA PHE A 12 -18.34 15.42 -7.96
C PHE A 12 -17.59 14.73 -9.11
N GLY A 13 -17.69 15.28 -10.31
CA GLY A 13 -17.11 14.68 -11.53
C GLY A 13 -17.94 13.54 -12.14
N ASN A 14 -17.71 13.30 -13.44
CA ASN A 14 -18.52 12.41 -14.27
C ASN A 14 -17.90 11.01 -14.45
N ASN A 15 -16.57 10.93 -14.47
CA ASN A 15 -15.80 9.74 -14.84
C ASN A 15 -15.53 8.82 -13.62
N ILE A 16 -16.61 8.29 -13.04
CA ILE A 16 -16.60 7.39 -11.87
C ILE A 16 -17.36 6.09 -12.20
N SER A 17 -16.80 4.94 -11.82
CA SER A 17 -17.41 3.63 -12.10
C SER A 17 -18.68 3.38 -11.27
N ASP A 18 -19.63 2.63 -11.83
CA ASP A 18 -20.86 2.30 -11.12
C ASP A 18 -20.63 1.34 -9.94
N GLU A 19 -19.53 0.58 -9.94
CA GLU A 19 -19.08 -0.17 -8.76
C GLU A 19 -18.75 0.76 -7.59
N ALA A 20 -17.94 1.80 -7.81
CA ALA A 20 -17.60 2.78 -6.77
C ALA A 20 -18.84 3.52 -6.25
N LYS A 21 -19.76 3.91 -7.16
CA LYS A 21 -21.07 4.48 -6.79
C LYS A 21 -21.88 3.49 -5.94
N ASN A 22 -21.97 2.22 -6.34
CA ASN A 22 -22.72 1.19 -5.60
C ASN A 22 -22.13 0.90 -4.22
N GLN A 23 -20.82 1.01 -4.03
CA GLN A 23 -20.19 0.93 -2.71
C GLN A 23 -20.68 2.07 -1.79
N LEU A 24 -20.62 3.33 -2.25
CA LEU A 24 -21.16 4.47 -1.50
C LEU A 24 -22.69 4.34 -1.29
N TYR A 25 -23.45 3.95 -2.31
CA TYR A 25 -24.90 3.74 -2.22
C TYR A 25 -25.32 2.66 -1.22
N THR A 26 -24.43 1.72 -0.90
CA THR A 26 -24.65 0.69 0.13
C THR A 26 -24.34 1.26 1.51
N ALA A 27 -23.24 2.01 1.65
CA ALA A 27 -22.90 2.71 2.90
C ALA A 27 -23.96 3.75 3.30
N LEU A 28 -24.53 4.48 2.35
CA LEU A 28 -25.61 5.45 2.56
C LEU A 28 -26.94 4.81 3.03
N LYS A 29 -27.06 3.47 3.02
CA LYS A 29 -28.21 2.73 3.55
C LYS A 29 -28.01 2.19 4.98
N LEU A 30 -26.86 2.42 5.61
CA LEU A 30 -26.67 2.05 7.02
C LEU A 30 -27.61 2.91 7.89
N PRO A 31 -28.16 2.38 8.99
CA PRO A 31 -29.08 3.12 9.85
C PRO A 31 -28.43 4.33 10.54
N ILE A 32 -27.09 4.34 10.63
CA ILE A 32 -26.26 5.41 11.21
C ILE A 32 -25.87 6.52 10.22
N SER A 33 -26.09 6.33 8.90
CA SER A 33 -25.59 7.27 7.88
C SER A 33 -26.44 8.53 7.77
N THR A 34 -25.78 9.69 7.72
CA THR A 34 -26.42 11.02 7.69
C THR A 34 -26.26 11.72 6.35
N GLN A 35 -25.04 11.72 5.81
CA GLN A 35 -24.66 12.32 4.53
C GLN A 35 -23.43 11.59 3.98
N GLY A 36 -23.14 11.70 2.68
CA GLY A 36 -21.87 11.28 2.11
C GLY A 36 -21.52 12.03 0.82
N ALA A 37 -20.31 11.85 0.32
CA ALA A 37 -19.87 12.43 -0.95
C ALA A 37 -18.92 11.50 -1.71
N LEU A 38 -18.77 11.74 -3.01
CA LEU A 38 -17.87 10.99 -3.89
C LEU A 38 -17.05 11.98 -4.74
N MET A 39 -15.73 11.94 -4.60
CA MET A 39 -14.78 12.87 -5.22
C MET A 39 -14.48 12.48 -6.68
N PRO A 40 -14.00 13.39 -7.56
CA PRO A 40 -13.75 13.07 -8.97
C PRO A 40 -12.68 11.99 -9.22
N ASP A 41 -11.74 11.82 -8.29
CA ASP A 41 -10.73 10.76 -8.30
C ASP A 41 -11.29 9.36 -7.98
N ALA A 42 -12.58 9.26 -7.65
CA ALA A 42 -13.15 8.06 -7.06
C ALA A 42 -13.11 6.82 -7.96
N HIS A 43 -12.83 5.69 -7.33
CA HIS A 43 -12.75 4.35 -7.92
C HIS A 43 -12.99 3.28 -6.86
N SER A 44 -13.29 2.05 -7.29
CA SER A 44 -13.67 0.96 -6.38
C SER A 44 -12.50 0.52 -5.49
N GLY A 45 -12.84 0.09 -4.28
CA GLY A 45 -11.91 -0.47 -3.30
C GLY A 45 -12.63 -1.33 -2.27
N TYR A 46 -11.95 -1.72 -1.19
CA TYR A 46 -12.58 -2.52 -0.13
C TYR A 46 -13.37 -1.65 0.86
N GLY A 47 -14.67 -1.91 1.08
CA GLY A 47 -15.52 -1.09 1.94
C GLY A 47 -16.02 0.18 1.24
N LEU A 48 -15.72 1.35 1.81
CA LEU A 48 -16.01 2.64 1.17
C LEU A 48 -15.15 2.77 -0.12
N PRO A 49 -15.66 3.32 -1.23
CA PRO A 49 -14.82 3.53 -2.41
C PRO A 49 -13.65 4.45 -2.07
N ILE A 50 -12.56 4.33 -2.83
CA ILE A 50 -11.48 5.32 -2.78
C ILE A 50 -12.03 6.58 -3.45
N GLY A 51 -11.80 7.77 -2.87
CA GLY A 51 -12.54 9.00 -3.20
C GLY A 51 -13.87 9.14 -2.46
N GLY A 52 -14.16 8.27 -1.50
CA GLY A 52 -15.41 8.25 -0.75
C GLY A 52 -15.36 9.02 0.57
N VAL A 53 -16.46 9.70 0.88
CA VAL A 53 -16.69 10.40 2.17
C VAL A 53 -18.05 9.97 2.74
N LEU A 54 -18.12 9.71 4.05
CA LEU A 54 -19.36 9.29 4.73
C LEU A 54 -19.44 9.82 6.17
N ALA A 55 -20.47 10.61 6.46
CA ALA A 55 -20.82 11.07 7.80
C ALA A 55 -21.82 10.14 8.47
N VAL A 56 -21.53 9.68 9.69
CA VAL A 56 -22.40 8.80 10.48
C VAL A 56 -22.60 9.31 11.91
N GLU A 57 -23.72 8.97 12.56
CA GLU A 57 -23.98 9.32 13.96
C GLU A 57 -23.28 8.35 14.92
N ASN A 58 -22.49 8.88 15.86
CA ASN A 58 -21.94 8.18 17.04
C ASN A 58 -21.21 6.83 16.78
N ALA A 59 -20.71 6.59 15.57
CA ALA A 59 -20.14 5.30 15.17
C ALA A 59 -18.90 5.45 14.29
N VAL A 60 -18.05 4.42 14.26
CA VAL A 60 -16.87 4.37 13.41
C VAL A 60 -16.81 3.04 12.63
N ILE A 61 -16.52 3.11 11.34
CA ILE A 61 -16.48 1.99 10.38
C ILE A 61 -15.01 1.74 10.00
N PRO A 62 -14.36 0.66 10.45
CA PRO A 62 -12.94 0.43 10.20
C PRO A 62 -12.55 0.41 8.71
N TYR A 63 -13.34 -0.24 7.86
CA TYR A 63 -13.13 -0.20 6.39
C TYR A 63 -13.61 1.09 5.71
N GLY A 64 -14.31 1.97 6.45
CA GLY A 64 -14.59 3.36 6.04
C GLY A 64 -13.39 4.28 6.24
N VAL A 65 -12.49 3.93 7.18
CA VAL A 65 -11.15 4.52 7.33
C VAL A 65 -10.17 3.92 6.33
N GLY A 66 -10.19 2.59 6.19
CA GLY A 66 -9.30 1.83 5.32
C GLY A 66 -8.10 1.20 6.06
N MET A 67 -7.33 0.38 5.34
CA MET A 67 -6.28 -0.47 5.94
C MET A 67 -5.02 0.29 6.35
N ASP A 68 -4.59 1.30 5.60
CA ASP A 68 -3.48 2.17 6.02
C ASP A 68 -4.06 3.42 6.68
N ILE A 69 -4.32 3.31 7.99
CA ILE A 69 -4.88 4.39 8.82
C ILE A 69 -3.90 5.57 8.84
N GLY A 70 -4.40 6.79 8.68
CA GLY A 70 -3.56 7.99 8.70
C GLY A 70 -2.63 8.14 7.51
N CYS A 71 -2.87 7.38 6.42
CA CYS A 71 -2.20 7.61 5.13
C CYS A 71 -2.38 9.06 4.71
N ARG A 72 -1.27 9.73 4.39
CA ARG A 72 -1.18 11.17 4.19
C ARG A 72 -0.17 11.55 3.11
N MET A 73 -0.36 12.76 2.60
CA MET A 73 0.65 13.50 1.86
C MET A 73 1.40 14.43 2.82
N SER A 74 2.71 14.58 2.64
CA SER A 74 3.52 15.60 3.31
C SER A 74 4.49 16.22 2.31
N LEU A 75 4.41 17.54 2.14
CA LEU A 75 5.28 18.36 1.29
C LEU A 75 6.10 19.30 2.17
N SER A 76 7.43 19.25 2.09
CA SER A 76 8.31 20.30 2.62
C SER A 76 8.94 21.09 1.49
N ILE A 77 8.73 22.40 1.50
CA ILE A 77 9.37 23.36 0.60
C ILE A 77 10.69 23.79 1.25
N LEU A 78 11.78 23.83 0.48
CA LEU A 78 13.12 24.11 1.00
C LEU A 78 13.63 25.50 0.61
N ASP A 79 14.62 26.01 1.36
CA ASP A 79 15.38 27.22 1.00
C ASP A 79 16.41 27.01 -0.13
N THR A 80 16.55 25.77 -0.62
CA THR A 80 17.47 25.40 -1.70
C THR A 80 16.86 25.70 -3.07
N PRO A 81 17.57 26.40 -3.99
CA PRO A 81 17.10 26.63 -5.35
C PRO A 81 16.93 25.33 -6.15
N VAL A 82 15.86 25.22 -6.95
CA VAL A 82 15.56 24.01 -7.74
C VAL A 82 16.71 23.59 -8.68
N SER A 83 17.49 24.56 -9.20
CA SER A 83 18.66 24.29 -10.06
C SER A 83 19.76 23.44 -9.41
N TYR A 84 19.80 23.33 -8.08
CA TYR A 84 20.71 22.40 -7.40
C TYR A 84 20.35 20.93 -7.66
N LEU A 85 19.06 20.63 -7.94
CA LEU A 85 18.59 19.29 -8.31
C LEU A 85 19.11 18.89 -9.69
N ASP A 86 19.12 19.82 -10.65
CA ASP A 86 19.68 19.61 -11.98
C ASP A 86 21.20 19.50 -11.97
N GLY A 87 21.88 20.36 -11.20
CA GLY A 87 23.35 20.39 -11.11
C GLY A 87 23.99 19.26 -10.29
N ALA A 88 23.20 18.52 -9.49
CA ALA A 88 23.72 17.48 -8.59
C ALA A 88 22.76 16.28 -8.43
N ARG A 89 22.06 15.86 -9.49
CA ARG A 89 21.00 14.83 -9.47
C ARG A 89 21.36 13.58 -8.65
N ASP A 90 22.55 13.01 -8.89
CA ASP A 90 23.10 11.85 -8.19
C ASP A 90 23.10 11.98 -6.66
N LYS A 91 23.30 13.20 -6.12
CA LYS A 91 23.24 13.47 -4.67
C LYS A 91 21.84 13.23 -4.11
N TYR A 92 20.80 13.59 -4.87
CA TYR A 92 19.40 13.44 -4.47
C TYR A 92 18.89 12.02 -4.68
N GLU A 93 19.29 11.36 -5.78
CA GLU A 93 19.05 9.93 -5.99
C GLU A 93 19.72 9.11 -4.87
N LYS A 94 20.96 9.45 -4.50
CA LYS A 94 21.64 8.86 -3.34
C LYS A 94 20.98 9.21 -1.99
N ALA A 95 20.52 10.44 -1.80
CA ALA A 95 19.84 10.84 -0.57
C ALA A 95 18.54 10.05 -0.37
N LEU A 96 17.75 9.82 -1.43
CA LEU A 96 16.66 8.86 -1.39
C LEU A 96 17.19 7.46 -1.03
N ALA A 97 18.14 6.93 -1.82
CA ALA A 97 18.69 5.56 -1.67
C ALA A 97 19.15 5.19 -0.25
N GLU A 98 19.77 6.14 0.48
CA GLU A 98 20.34 5.89 1.80
C GLU A 98 19.41 6.28 2.98
N HIS A 99 18.41 7.15 2.76
CA HIS A 99 17.60 7.72 3.85
C HIS A 99 16.10 7.44 3.80
N THR A 100 15.58 6.83 2.74
CA THR A 100 14.21 6.28 2.71
C THR A 100 14.23 4.76 2.61
N LYS A 101 13.09 4.12 2.94
CA LYS A 101 13.01 2.67 3.14
C LYS A 101 11.69 2.09 2.64
N PHE A 102 11.78 1.17 1.68
CA PHE A 102 10.63 0.58 1.00
C PHE A 102 10.62 -0.95 1.11
N GLY A 103 9.53 -1.49 1.63
CA GLY A 103 9.33 -2.90 1.95
C GLY A 103 8.41 -3.09 3.16
N MET A 104 8.04 -4.36 3.44
CA MET A 104 7.28 -4.71 4.64
C MET A 104 8.17 -4.89 5.88
N TYR A 105 9.37 -5.44 5.66
CA TYR A 105 10.35 -5.74 6.71
C TYR A 105 11.58 -4.81 6.73
N GLU A 106 11.65 -3.84 5.80
CA GLU A 106 12.74 -2.85 5.79
C GLU A 106 12.63 -1.93 7.02
N THR A 107 13.79 -1.56 7.57
CA THR A 107 13.93 -0.75 8.79
C THR A 107 15.14 0.19 8.66
N HIS A 108 15.21 1.21 9.52
CA HIS A 108 16.43 2.03 9.64
C HIS A 108 17.42 1.39 10.62
N LYS A 109 18.72 1.45 10.30
CA LYS A 109 19.79 1.03 11.23
C LYS A 109 19.85 1.86 12.51
N SER A 110 19.37 3.11 12.44
CA SER A 110 19.22 4.02 13.57
C SER A 110 17.75 4.33 13.81
N HIS A 111 17.28 3.90 14.98
CA HIS A 111 15.98 4.31 15.53
C HIS A 111 15.99 5.80 15.89
N VAL A 112 14.81 6.35 16.11
CA VAL A 112 14.59 7.72 16.58
C VAL A 112 13.72 7.64 17.81
N GLU A 113 14.23 8.14 18.93
CA GLU A 113 13.44 8.36 20.13
C GLU A 113 12.36 9.42 19.80
N HIS A 114 11.10 9.10 20.09
CA HIS A 114 9.95 9.93 19.74
C HIS A 114 8.86 9.76 20.79
N GLU A 115 8.38 10.88 21.35
CA GLU A 115 7.41 10.96 22.45
C GLU A 115 6.11 10.17 22.25
N ILE A 116 5.78 9.84 20.99
CA ILE A 116 4.63 8.99 20.67
C ILE A 116 4.74 7.59 21.29
N PHE A 117 5.95 7.06 21.48
CA PHE A 117 6.17 5.77 22.11
C PHE A 117 6.03 5.81 23.65
N ASP A 118 6.07 7.00 24.24
CA ASP A 118 5.87 7.21 25.68
C ASP A 118 4.39 7.33 26.07
N ARG A 119 3.48 7.34 25.07
CA ARG A 119 2.03 7.40 25.30
C ARG A 119 1.49 6.10 25.93
N ASP A 120 0.84 6.26 27.09
CA ASP A 120 0.15 5.19 27.84
C ASP A 120 -0.80 4.33 26.98
N THR A 121 -1.35 4.87 25.88
CA THR A 121 -2.20 4.12 24.94
C THR A 121 -1.53 2.86 24.39
N PHE A 122 -0.21 2.88 24.20
CA PHE A 122 0.53 1.68 23.81
C PHE A 122 0.47 0.59 24.88
N ASP A 123 0.45 0.96 26.16
CA ASP A 123 0.50 0.01 27.26
C ASP A 123 -0.88 -0.35 27.82
N MET A 124 -1.89 0.52 27.65
CA MET A 124 -3.29 0.22 27.97
C MET A 124 -3.93 -0.79 27.00
N ILE A 125 -3.77 -0.61 25.68
CA ILE A 125 -4.49 -1.40 24.67
C ILE A 125 -3.66 -2.64 24.26
N PRO A 126 -4.17 -3.89 24.44
CA PRO A 126 -3.37 -5.10 24.27
C PRO A 126 -2.74 -5.28 22.87
N ILE A 127 -3.46 -4.93 21.81
CA ILE A 127 -2.94 -5.01 20.44
C ILE A 127 -1.82 -3.98 20.21
N LEU A 128 -1.96 -2.76 20.72
CA LEU A 128 -0.92 -1.73 20.61
C LEU A 128 0.34 -2.13 21.37
N ARG A 129 0.20 -2.73 22.56
CA ARG A 129 1.34 -3.19 23.38
C ARG A 129 2.21 -4.20 22.63
N ARG A 130 1.58 -5.13 21.91
CA ARG A 130 2.24 -6.10 21.01
C ARG A 130 2.92 -5.41 19.81
N LEU A 131 2.30 -4.36 19.25
CA LEU A 131 2.77 -3.66 18.07
C LEU A 131 3.84 -2.59 18.37
N LYS A 132 4.00 -2.13 19.62
CA LYS A 132 4.98 -1.09 20.02
C LYS A 132 6.39 -1.34 19.45
N GLY A 133 6.90 -2.57 19.59
CA GLY A 133 8.21 -2.98 19.06
C GLY A 133 8.29 -3.11 17.53
N LYS A 134 7.16 -3.30 16.83
CA LYS A 134 7.06 -3.28 15.35
C LYS A 134 7.05 -1.83 14.84
N ALA A 135 6.30 -0.96 15.53
CA ALA A 135 6.21 0.47 15.23
C ALA A 135 7.56 1.20 15.43
N ILE A 136 8.30 0.94 16.52
CA ILE A 136 9.64 1.51 16.76
C ILE A 136 10.60 1.18 15.59
N LYS A 137 10.59 -0.07 15.10
CA LYS A 137 11.43 -0.53 13.99
C LYS A 137 11.03 0.04 12.62
N GLN A 138 9.73 0.27 12.40
CA GLN A 138 9.18 0.79 11.15
C GLN A 138 9.09 2.33 11.08
N MET A 139 9.41 3.04 12.16
CA MET A 139 9.42 4.51 12.21
C MET A 139 10.30 5.09 11.10
N GLY A 140 9.78 6.10 10.38
CA GLY A 140 10.49 6.74 9.28
C GLY A 140 10.69 5.87 8.03
N THR A 141 10.00 4.73 7.91
CA THR A 141 9.98 3.92 6.69
C THR A 141 8.81 4.33 5.79
N SER A 142 9.02 4.29 4.47
CA SER A 142 8.05 4.74 3.47
C SER A 142 7.09 3.63 3.03
N GLY A 143 7.56 2.38 2.92
CA GLY A 143 6.69 1.21 2.76
C GLY A 143 6.57 0.64 1.34
N GLY A 144 5.34 0.39 0.87
CA GLY A 144 5.10 -0.36 -0.37
C GLY A 144 3.72 -0.04 -0.96
N GLY A 145 3.36 -0.71 -2.06
CA GLY A 145 2.18 -0.32 -2.85
C GLY A 145 2.43 1.02 -3.54
N ASN A 146 1.46 1.94 -3.46
CA ASN A 146 1.55 3.29 -4.04
C ASN A 146 2.32 4.30 -3.16
N HIS A 147 3.01 3.87 -2.09
CA HIS A 147 3.78 4.75 -1.21
C HIS A 147 5.08 5.21 -1.89
N PHE A 148 5.41 6.49 -1.82
CA PHE A 148 6.56 7.09 -2.51
C PHE A 148 7.22 8.22 -1.71
N VAL A 149 8.46 8.56 -2.10
CA VAL A 149 9.13 9.81 -1.69
C VAL A 149 9.84 10.41 -2.90
N GLU A 150 9.67 11.72 -3.10
CA GLU A 150 10.08 12.43 -4.32
C GLU A 150 10.84 13.72 -4.00
N PHE A 151 11.83 14.03 -4.85
CA PHE A 151 12.32 15.39 -5.03
C PHE A 151 11.70 15.98 -6.30
N GLY A 152 11.21 17.22 -6.20
CA GLY A 152 10.52 17.89 -7.30
C GLY A 152 10.62 19.41 -7.24
N GLU A 153 10.13 20.06 -8.29
CA GLU A 153 9.96 21.51 -8.34
C GLU A 153 8.61 21.89 -7.72
N VAL A 154 8.63 22.77 -6.72
CA VAL A 154 7.44 23.45 -6.22
C VAL A 154 7.34 24.80 -6.90
N GLU A 155 6.18 25.11 -7.49
CA GLU A 155 5.87 26.37 -8.16
C GLU A 155 4.68 27.02 -7.45
N ILE A 156 4.94 28.08 -6.67
CA ILE A 156 3.93 28.88 -5.98
C ILE A 156 3.38 29.92 -6.94
N ILE A 157 2.08 29.86 -7.23
CA ILE A 157 1.39 30.71 -8.22
C ILE A 157 0.44 31.73 -7.58
N GLU A 158 0.00 31.49 -6.34
CA GLU A 158 -0.72 32.43 -5.47
C GLU A 158 0.07 32.61 -4.16
N GLU A 159 -0.02 33.79 -3.54
CA GLU A 159 0.58 34.00 -2.22
C GLU A 159 -0.49 33.74 -1.16
N ASP A 160 -0.13 32.98 -0.12
CA ASP A 160 -1.02 32.61 0.96
C ASP A 160 -0.25 32.69 2.30
N GLU A 161 -0.90 33.24 3.32
CA GLU A 161 -0.28 33.52 4.62
C GLU A 161 0.20 32.25 5.33
N GLN A 162 -0.50 31.13 5.17
CA GLN A 162 -0.12 29.84 5.77
C GLN A 162 1.04 29.19 5.02
N ILE A 163 1.15 29.40 3.71
CA ILE A 163 2.31 28.94 2.93
C ILE A 163 3.55 29.79 3.29
N GLY A 164 3.37 31.09 3.53
CA GLY A 164 4.42 31.99 4.01
C GLY A 164 5.58 32.23 3.02
N LEU A 165 5.33 32.05 1.72
CA LEU A 165 6.33 32.18 0.65
C LEU A 165 5.80 32.99 -0.54
N PRO A 166 6.65 33.85 -1.15
CA PRO A 166 6.27 34.62 -2.34
C PRO A 166 6.20 33.73 -3.58
N LYS A 167 5.51 34.22 -4.63
CA LYS A 167 5.39 33.51 -5.93
C LYS A 167 6.77 33.19 -6.50
N GLY A 168 6.98 31.94 -6.93
CA GLY A 168 8.30 31.47 -7.39
C GLY A 168 8.49 29.96 -7.40
N LYS A 169 9.70 29.53 -7.78
CA LYS A 169 10.11 28.12 -7.89
C LYS A 169 11.09 27.71 -6.79
N TYR A 170 10.82 26.59 -6.13
CA TYR A 170 11.53 26.07 -4.97
C TYR A 170 11.83 24.57 -5.15
N LEU A 171 12.80 24.03 -4.40
CA LEU A 171 12.96 22.59 -4.26
C LEU A 171 11.97 22.05 -3.22
N GLY A 172 11.20 21.01 -3.57
CA GLY A 172 10.31 20.31 -2.64
C GLY A 172 10.74 18.86 -2.37
N ILE A 173 10.47 18.41 -1.15
CA ILE A 173 10.39 16.98 -0.78
C ILE A 173 8.91 16.65 -0.61
N LEU A 174 8.39 15.74 -1.43
CA LEU A 174 7.04 15.20 -1.26
C LEU A 174 7.14 13.75 -0.78
N SER A 175 6.32 13.34 0.18
CA SER A 175 6.18 11.93 0.57
C SER A 175 4.72 11.53 0.73
N HIS A 176 4.46 10.27 0.37
CA HIS A 176 3.18 9.60 0.48
C HIS A 176 3.38 8.28 1.25
N SER A 177 2.82 8.19 2.44
CA SER A 177 2.89 7.02 3.32
C SER A 177 1.81 7.10 4.39
N GLY A 178 1.83 6.19 5.35
CA GLY A 178 0.89 6.15 6.46
C GLY A 178 1.45 5.38 7.64
N SER A 179 0.58 4.85 8.49
CA SER A 179 0.96 4.25 9.78
C SER A 179 1.53 2.83 9.70
N ARG A 180 1.92 2.40 8.49
CA ARG A 180 2.75 1.21 8.27
C ARG A 180 2.10 -0.06 8.82
N GLY A 181 2.89 -0.97 9.39
CA GLY A 181 2.37 -2.18 10.02
C GLY A 181 1.52 -1.91 11.26
N LEU A 182 1.63 -0.74 11.90
CA LEU A 182 0.81 -0.40 13.06
C LEU A 182 -0.66 -0.24 12.66
N GLY A 183 -0.96 0.62 11.69
CA GLY A 183 -2.33 0.83 11.19
C GLY A 183 -2.93 -0.39 10.52
N ALA A 184 -2.15 -1.11 9.71
CA ALA A 184 -2.63 -2.30 9.01
C ALA A 184 -3.15 -3.38 9.97
N GLU A 185 -2.45 -3.61 11.09
CA GLU A 185 -2.85 -4.58 12.12
C GLU A 185 -4.05 -4.09 12.94
N ILE A 186 -4.09 -2.81 13.29
CA ILE A 186 -5.23 -2.17 13.97
C ILE A 186 -6.49 -2.29 13.09
N ALA A 187 -6.40 -1.90 11.82
CA ALA A 187 -7.50 -2.00 10.87
C ALA A 187 -7.95 -3.45 10.69
N GLN A 188 -7.03 -4.41 10.47
CA GLN A 188 -7.39 -5.82 10.29
C GLN A 188 -8.08 -6.40 11.55
N TYR A 189 -7.61 -6.03 12.75
CA TYR A 189 -8.22 -6.46 14.00
C TYR A 189 -9.62 -5.87 14.20
N TYR A 190 -9.76 -4.55 14.21
CA TYR A 190 -11.05 -3.92 14.47
C TYR A 190 -12.06 -4.11 13.35
N SER A 191 -11.64 -4.34 12.09
CA SER A 191 -12.54 -4.79 11.03
C SER A 191 -13.19 -6.14 11.30
N ARG A 192 -12.44 -7.12 11.84
CA ARG A 192 -13.02 -8.41 12.25
C ARG A 192 -13.97 -8.23 13.44
N VAL A 193 -13.53 -7.52 14.47
CA VAL A 193 -14.35 -7.22 15.65
C VAL A 193 -15.65 -6.49 15.27
N ALA A 194 -15.59 -5.50 14.37
CA ALA A 194 -16.78 -4.82 13.87
C ALA A 194 -17.72 -5.78 13.14
N ALA A 195 -17.21 -6.66 12.27
CA ALA A 195 -18.05 -7.65 11.57
C ALA A 195 -18.70 -8.67 12.53
N GLU A 196 -18.02 -9.05 13.61
CA GLU A 196 -18.54 -9.93 14.67
C GLU A 196 -19.60 -9.23 15.53
N GLN A 197 -19.38 -7.97 15.92
CA GLN A 197 -20.31 -7.20 16.77
C GLN A 197 -21.50 -6.59 16.01
N CYS A 198 -21.34 -6.35 14.70
CA CYS A 198 -22.37 -5.77 13.83
C CYS A 198 -22.63 -6.67 12.59
N PRO A 199 -23.45 -7.73 12.74
CA PRO A 199 -23.91 -8.54 11.61
C PRO A 199 -24.83 -7.74 10.68
N LEU A 200 -24.55 -7.79 9.38
CA LEU A 200 -25.27 -7.07 8.33
C LEU A 200 -25.56 -8.01 7.14
N PRO A 201 -26.42 -7.62 6.18
CA PRO A 201 -26.53 -8.29 4.89
C PRO A 201 -25.16 -8.39 4.20
N LYS A 202 -24.92 -9.46 3.43
CA LYS A 202 -23.59 -9.81 2.87
C LYS A 202 -22.97 -8.66 2.07
N GLU A 203 -23.79 -7.94 1.30
CA GLU A 203 -23.42 -6.78 0.50
C GLU A 203 -22.93 -5.58 1.34
N ALA A 204 -23.39 -5.49 2.60
CA ALA A 204 -23.11 -4.41 3.53
C ALA A 204 -22.16 -4.80 4.68
N GLN A 205 -21.78 -6.08 4.82
CA GLN A 205 -20.97 -6.57 5.95
C GLN A 205 -19.58 -5.91 6.05
N GLN A 206 -19.03 -5.44 4.94
CA GLN A 206 -17.81 -4.62 4.87
C GLN A 206 -17.96 -3.21 5.49
N PHE A 207 -19.18 -2.78 5.83
CA PHE A 207 -19.49 -1.51 6.50
C PHE A 207 -19.95 -1.69 7.96
N ALA A 208 -19.68 -2.85 8.55
CA ALA A 208 -19.90 -3.08 9.96
C ALA A 208 -19.14 -2.05 10.82
N TRP A 209 -19.78 -1.56 11.88
CA TRP A 209 -19.30 -0.43 12.68
C TRP A 209 -19.14 -0.78 14.15
N LEU A 210 -18.39 0.07 14.86
CA LEU A 210 -18.30 0.09 16.31
C LEU A 210 -18.93 1.38 16.82
N ASP A 211 -19.86 1.27 17.77
CA ASP A 211 -20.55 2.40 18.40
C ASP A 211 -19.61 3.06 19.44
N LEU A 212 -19.43 4.38 19.37
CA LEU A 212 -18.49 5.14 20.20
C LEU A 212 -18.93 5.31 21.66
N SER A 213 -20.15 4.87 22.03
CA SER A 213 -20.57 4.69 23.41
C SER A 213 -20.14 3.34 24.01
N THR A 214 -19.55 2.44 23.20
CA THR A 214 -19.05 1.13 23.65
C THR A 214 -17.54 1.14 23.90
N HIS A 215 -17.08 0.22 24.75
CA HIS A 215 -15.65 0.04 25.01
C HIS A 215 -14.85 -0.23 23.73
N LEU A 216 -15.34 -1.09 22.84
CA LEU A 216 -14.66 -1.45 21.58
C LEU A 216 -14.61 -0.28 20.58
N GLY A 217 -15.67 0.55 20.53
CA GLY A 217 -15.65 1.77 19.72
C GLY A 217 -14.64 2.80 20.22
N LEU A 218 -14.59 3.02 21.54
CA LEU A 218 -13.59 3.91 22.15
C LEU A 218 -12.16 3.38 22.03
N GLU A 219 -11.96 2.05 22.16
CA GLU A 219 -10.66 1.42 22.01
C GLU A 219 -10.14 1.55 20.56
N TYR A 220 -10.98 1.24 19.56
CA TYR A 220 -10.62 1.46 18.16
C TYR A 220 -10.39 2.94 17.85
N TRP A 221 -11.26 3.85 18.31
CA TRP A 221 -11.08 5.29 18.12
C TRP A 221 -9.73 5.77 18.67
N THR A 222 -9.34 5.29 19.86
CA THR A 222 -8.05 5.60 20.48
C THR A 222 -6.88 5.03 19.67
N ALA A 223 -6.98 3.76 19.23
CA ALA A 223 -5.95 3.11 18.41
C ALA A 223 -5.80 3.75 17.02
N MET A 224 -6.90 4.15 16.40
CA MET A 224 -6.94 4.88 15.12
C MET A 224 -6.24 6.23 15.24
N ASN A 225 -6.51 7.00 16.30
CA ASN A 225 -5.86 8.29 16.52
C ASN A 225 -4.36 8.14 16.78
N LEU A 226 -3.93 7.15 17.58
CA LEU A 226 -2.49 6.86 17.73
C LEU A 226 -1.83 6.48 16.40
N ALA A 227 -2.50 5.69 15.55
CA ALA A 227 -2.00 5.37 14.22
C ALA A 227 -1.89 6.62 13.32
N GLY A 228 -2.88 7.52 13.38
CA GLY A 228 -2.84 8.82 12.69
C GLY A 228 -1.61 9.65 13.05
N ASP A 229 -1.34 9.80 14.34
CA ASP A 229 -0.17 10.53 14.85
C ASP A 229 1.16 9.82 14.52
N TYR A 230 1.17 8.49 14.53
CA TYR A 230 2.34 7.69 14.15
C TYR A 230 2.68 7.81 12.67
N ALA A 231 1.69 8.00 11.80
CA ALA A 231 1.94 8.39 10.42
C ALA A 231 2.64 9.77 10.36
N SER A 232 2.18 10.76 11.14
CA SER A 232 2.83 12.09 11.24
C SER A 232 4.31 11.96 11.55
N ALA A 233 4.64 11.26 12.64
CA ALA A 233 6.01 11.03 13.09
C ALA A 233 6.88 10.26 12.06
N CYS A 234 6.28 9.35 11.28
CA CYS A 234 6.98 8.68 10.18
C CYS A 234 7.35 9.67 9.05
N HIS A 235 6.43 10.57 8.66
CA HIS A 235 6.71 11.61 7.67
C HIS A 235 7.73 12.63 8.19
N ASP A 236 7.65 13.00 9.48
CA ASP A 236 8.62 13.87 10.15
C ASP A 236 10.04 13.30 10.03
N ASP A 237 10.23 12.01 10.33
CA ASP A 237 11.54 11.39 10.25
C ASP A 237 12.04 11.24 8.80
N ILE A 238 11.19 10.87 7.85
CA ILE A 238 11.52 10.83 6.42
C ILE A 238 12.04 12.19 5.94
N HIS A 239 11.29 13.26 6.23
CA HIS A 239 11.66 14.61 5.82
C HIS A 239 12.93 15.08 6.55
N ARG A 240 13.02 14.89 7.87
CA ARG A 240 14.19 15.23 8.69
C ARG A 240 15.47 14.57 8.20
N ARG A 241 15.44 13.28 7.83
CA ARG A 241 16.60 12.57 7.27
C ARG A 241 17.00 13.14 5.91
N LEU A 242 16.04 13.35 4.99
CA LEU A 242 16.31 13.86 3.65
C LEU A 242 16.79 15.32 3.64
N VAL A 243 16.15 16.22 4.40
CA VAL A 243 16.57 17.62 4.56
C VAL A 243 18.02 17.69 5.05
N LYS A 244 18.38 16.88 6.06
CA LYS A 244 19.75 16.78 6.57
C LYS A 244 20.73 16.23 5.52
N ALA A 245 20.33 15.24 4.72
CA ALA A 245 21.17 14.63 3.69
C ALA A 245 21.44 15.58 2.50
N VAL A 246 20.46 16.40 2.12
CA VAL A 246 20.64 17.40 1.06
C VAL A 246 21.27 18.70 1.56
N GLY A 247 21.19 18.98 2.87
CA GLY A 247 21.79 20.17 3.50
C GLY A 247 20.97 21.45 3.31
N GLY A 248 19.66 21.33 3.11
CA GLY A 248 18.73 22.47 3.05
C GLY A 248 18.06 22.72 4.41
N ARG A 249 17.16 23.71 4.45
CA ARG A 249 16.23 23.95 5.57
C ARG A 249 14.80 24.00 5.05
N VAL A 250 13.86 23.49 5.85
CA VAL A 250 12.43 23.63 5.54
C VAL A 250 12.02 25.10 5.70
N LYS A 251 11.35 25.61 4.67
CA LYS A 251 10.78 26.96 4.61
C LYS A 251 9.30 26.98 4.98
N SER A 252 8.57 25.99 4.50
CA SER A 252 7.14 25.80 4.71
C SER A 252 6.82 24.31 4.56
N ARG A 253 5.75 23.85 5.21
CA ARG A 253 5.28 22.46 5.14
C ARG A 253 3.77 22.43 5.03
N ILE A 254 3.29 21.53 4.17
CA ILE A 254 1.87 21.30 3.90
C ILE A 254 1.66 19.78 4.02
N GLU A 255 0.68 19.35 4.80
CA GLU A 255 0.34 17.93 4.92
C GLU A 255 -1.15 17.73 5.12
N ASN A 256 -1.67 16.60 4.63
CA ASN A 256 -3.10 16.29 4.65
C ASN A 256 -3.34 14.78 4.64
N HIS A 257 -4.18 14.30 5.56
CA HIS A 257 -4.60 12.89 5.63
C HIS A 257 -5.58 12.58 4.50
N HIS A 258 -5.65 11.32 4.06
CA HIS A 258 -6.70 10.86 3.14
C HIS A 258 -7.31 9.48 3.47
N ASN A 259 -6.87 8.80 4.54
CA ASN A 259 -7.50 7.59 5.08
C ASN A 259 -7.71 7.75 6.60
N PHE A 260 -8.82 8.37 7.03
CA PHE A 260 -9.06 8.65 8.45
C PHE A 260 -10.55 8.88 8.75
N ALA A 261 -10.91 8.99 10.04
CA ALA A 261 -12.23 9.45 10.47
C ALA A 261 -12.09 10.56 11.52
N TRP A 262 -12.91 11.60 11.40
CA TRP A 262 -12.91 12.78 12.26
C TRP A 262 -14.27 13.00 12.91
N LYS A 263 -14.27 13.65 14.07
CA LYS A 263 -15.47 14.15 14.75
C LYS A 263 -15.69 15.60 14.31
N GLU A 264 -16.77 15.86 13.60
CA GLU A 264 -17.06 17.15 12.96
C GLU A 264 -18.51 17.59 13.21
N ILE A 265 -18.81 18.87 12.99
CA ILE A 265 -20.17 19.41 13.10
C ILE A 265 -20.70 19.72 11.69
N HIS A 266 -21.65 18.91 11.22
CA HIS A 266 -22.33 19.11 9.94
C HIS A 266 -23.84 19.22 10.15
N ASN A 267 -24.49 20.17 9.48
CA ASN A 267 -25.93 20.44 9.63
C ASN A 267 -26.39 20.65 11.09
N GLY A 268 -25.51 21.19 11.95
CA GLY A 268 -25.77 21.40 13.38
C GLY A 268 -25.72 20.15 14.26
N LYS A 269 -25.30 19.00 13.73
CA LYS A 269 -25.08 17.75 14.47
C LYS A 269 -23.59 17.41 14.56
N GLU A 270 -23.16 16.84 15.68
CA GLU A 270 -21.89 16.13 15.76
C GLU A 270 -22.01 14.79 14.99
N VAL A 271 -21.08 14.54 14.06
CA VAL A 271 -21.02 13.34 13.22
C VAL A 271 -19.59 12.85 13.08
N ILE A 272 -19.42 11.57 12.76
CA ILE A 272 -18.12 10.98 12.44
C ILE A 272 -17.96 10.90 10.92
N VAL A 273 -17.13 11.78 10.37
CA VAL A 273 -16.84 11.88 8.94
C VAL A 273 -15.66 10.99 8.60
N HIS A 274 -15.95 9.91 7.88
CA HIS A 274 -14.97 8.99 7.32
C HIS A 274 -14.54 9.51 5.95
N ARG A 275 -13.24 9.62 5.69
CA ARG A 275 -12.69 9.92 4.35
C ARG A 275 -11.66 8.85 3.99
N LYS A 276 -11.79 8.28 2.79
CA LYS A 276 -10.90 7.23 2.30
C LYS A 276 -10.56 7.48 0.83
N GLY A 277 -9.29 7.77 0.56
CA GLY A 277 -8.89 8.43 -0.68
C GLY A 277 -9.55 9.79 -0.87
N ALA A 278 -9.92 10.48 0.20
CA ALA A 278 -10.47 11.84 0.15
C ALA A 278 -9.91 12.61 1.35
N THR A 279 -9.68 13.91 1.18
CA THR A 279 -8.90 14.72 2.13
C THR A 279 -9.76 15.86 2.68
N PRO A 280 -9.54 16.32 3.93
CA PRO A 280 -10.18 17.52 4.45
C PRO A 280 -9.92 18.74 3.57
N ALA A 281 -10.94 19.57 3.41
CA ALA A 281 -10.93 20.80 2.62
C ALA A 281 -11.88 21.84 3.26
N ASN A 282 -11.75 22.04 4.57
CA ASN A 282 -12.41 23.12 5.30
C ASN A 282 -11.98 24.49 4.75
N GLU A 283 -12.75 25.54 5.06
CA GLU A 283 -12.44 26.88 4.56
C GLU A 283 -11.03 27.32 4.99
N ASN A 284 -10.19 27.65 4.01
CA ASN A 284 -8.77 27.99 4.16
C ASN A 284 -7.83 26.84 4.56
N GLU A 285 -8.28 25.59 4.67
CA GLU A 285 -7.41 24.45 4.99
C GLU A 285 -6.46 24.11 3.83
N LEU A 286 -5.14 24.08 4.07
CA LEU A 286 -4.16 23.74 3.05
C LEU A 286 -4.08 22.22 2.80
N GLY A 287 -3.87 21.83 1.55
CA GLY A 287 -3.66 20.44 1.16
C GLY A 287 -2.74 20.25 -0.04
N MET A 288 -2.37 19.00 -0.28
CA MET A 288 -1.55 18.55 -1.40
C MET A 288 -2.22 17.37 -2.10
N ILE A 289 -2.53 17.54 -3.39
CA ILE A 289 -3.20 16.56 -4.26
C ILE A 289 -2.19 16.07 -5.32
N PRO A 290 -1.50 14.93 -5.14
CA PRO A 290 -0.59 14.36 -6.14
C PRO A 290 -1.31 13.91 -7.42
N GLY A 291 -0.64 14.09 -8.57
CA GLY A 291 -1.06 13.51 -9.84
C GLY A 291 -0.59 12.05 -9.96
N SER A 292 0.60 11.86 -10.53
CA SER A 292 1.30 10.58 -10.65
C SER A 292 2.82 10.86 -10.69
N MET A 293 3.66 9.83 -10.74
CA MET A 293 5.13 10.00 -10.82
C MET A 293 5.63 10.84 -12.01
N THR A 294 4.79 11.17 -13.02
CA THR A 294 5.16 12.12 -14.08
C THR A 294 4.21 13.32 -14.24
N ALA A 295 2.99 13.25 -13.71
CA ALA A 295 2.04 14.36 -13.75
C ALA A 295 2.26 15.34 -12.58
N LYS A 296 1.90 16.61 -12.77
CA LYS A 296 1.90 17.59 -11.68
C LYS A 296 0.94 17.16 -10.56
N GLY A 297 1.35 17.33 -9.32
CA GLY A 297 0.44 17.50 -8.19
C GLY A 297 0.14 18.97 -7.92
N PHE A 298 -0.87 19.24 -7.10
CA PHE A 298 -1.39 20.57 -6.84
C PHE A 298 -1.37 20.89 -5.34
N ILE A 299 -0.86 22.07 -5.00
CA ILE A 299 -1.01 22.67 -3.67
C ILE A 299 -2.34 23.42 -3.69
N VAL A 300 -3.20 23.12 -2.73
CA VAL A 300 -4.60 23.57 -2.71
C VAL A 300 -4.98 24.21 -1.40
N ARG A 301 -6.08 24.98 -1.43
CA ARG A 301 -6.77 25.54 -0.25
C ARG A 301 -8.25 25.18 -0.31
N GLY A 302 -8.79 24.63 0.77
CA GLY A 302 -10.18 24.21 0.88
C GLY A 302 -11.17 25.38 0.89
N LYS A 303 -12.36 25.13 0.32
CA LYS A 303 -13.48 26.09 0.24
C LYS A 303 -14.57 25.87 1.29
N GLY A 304 -14.45 24.84 2.13
CA GLY A 304 -15.47 24.53 3.15
C GLY A 304 -16.83 24.17 2.54
N ASN A 305 -16.84 23.44 1.42
CA ASN A 305 -18.06 23.10 0.71
C ASN A 305 -18.86 22.03 1.50
N PRO A 306 -20.09 22.34 1.97
CA PRO A 306 -20.85 21.45 2.84
C PRO A 306 -21.40 20.22 2.08
N ASP A 307 -21.58 20.30 0.76
CA ASP A 307 -22.06 19.16 -0.04
C ASP A 307 -20.99 18.07 -0.16
N SER A 308 -19.70 18.43 -0.07
CA SER A 308 -18.58 17.47 0.01
C SER A 308 -18.23 17.06 1.44
N LEU A 309 -19.00 17.48 2.47
CA LEU A 309 -18.64 17.38 3.89
C LEU A 309 -17.24 17.97 4.14
N ASN A 310 -16.98 19.16 3.59
CA ASN A 310 -15.70 19.87 3.65
C ASN A 310 -14.53 18.96 3.21
N SER A 311 -14.63 18.35 2.04
CA SER A 311 -13.64 17.41 1.50
C SER A 311 -13.26 17.69 0.04
N ALA A 312 -12.13 17.14 -0.39
CA ALA A 312 -11.64 17.12 -1.77
C ALA A 312 -10.98 15.77 -2.13
N SER A 313 -10.61 15.59 -3.41
CA SER A 313 -9.84 14.42 -3.90
C SER A 313 -8.50 14.28 -3.16
N HIS A 314 -8.00 13.04 -3.02
CA HIS A 314 -6.64 12.81 -2.50
C HIS A 314 -5.56 12.73 -3.58
N GLY A 315 -5.93 12.57 -4.85
CA GLY A 315 -4.96 12.49 -5.95
C GLY A 315 -5.65 12.37 -7.30
N ALA A 316 -4.96 11.82 -8.31
CA ALA A 316 -5.58 11.54 -9.62
C ALA A 316 -6.59 10.38 -9.58
N GLY A 317 -6.41 9.44 -8.63
CA GLY A 317 -7.17 8.19 -8.60
C GLY A 317 -6.82 7.24 -9.75
N ARG A 318 -7.23 5.97 -9.65
CA ARG A 318 -6.87 4.95 -10.63
C ARG A 318 -7.87 4.91 -11.80
N ALA A 319 -7.34 4.79 -13.00
CA ALA A 319 -8.08 4.48 -14.23
C ALA A 319 -8.16 2.96 -14.49
N HIS A 320 -7.17 2.19 -13.98
CA HIS A 320 -7.07 0.75 -14.17
C HIS A 320 -6.74 0.03 -12.85
N SER A 321 -7.24 -1.19 -12.66
CA SER A 321 -6.86 -2.06 -11.55
C SER A 321 -5.38 -2.48 -11.65
N ARG A 322 -4.78 -2.92 -10.54
CA ARG A 322 -3.38 -3.38 -10.54
C ARG A 322 -3.17 -4.60 -11.46
N GLY A 323 -4.14 -5.50 -11.55
CA GLY A 323 -4.10 -6.68 -12.44
C GLY A 323 -4.10 -6.32 -13.92
N GLU A 324 -4.97 -5.39 -14.34
CA GLU A 324 -4.97 -4.85 -15.70
C GLU A 324 -3.62 -4.20 -16.05
N CYS A 325 -3.08 -3.36 -15.16
CA CYS A 325 -1.81 -2.67 -15.38
C CYS A 325 -0.62 -3.62 -15.63
N ARG A 326 -0.57 -4.78 -14.94
CA ARG A 326 0.43 -5.83 -15.19
C ARG A 326 0.38 -6.37 -16.63
N SER A 327 -0.80 -6.35 -17.25
CA SER A 327 -1.04 -6.89 -18.59
C SER A 327 -0.98 -5.82 -19.69
N LEU A 328 -1.36 -4.58 -19.38
CA LEU A 328 -1.40 -3.45 -20.31
C LEU A 328 -0.04 -2.76 -20.47
N PHE A 329 0.76 -2.61 -19.39
CA PHE A 329 1.89 -1.68 -19.37
C PHE A 329 3.25 -2.38 -19.35
N ILE A 330 3.94 -2.36 -20.50
CA ILE A 330 5.28 -2.91 -20.67
C ILE A 330 6.33 -1.88 -20.18
N GLN A 331 7.38 -2.33 -19.49
CA GLN A 331 8.43 -1.45 -18.94
C GLN A 331 9.04 -0.46 -19.95
N ASN A 332 9.06 -0.80 -21.24
CA ASN A 332 9.63 0.08 -22.27
C ASN A 332 8.79 1.35 -22.46
N ASP A 333 7.48 1.28 -22.28
CA ASP A 333 6.57 2.41 -22.46
C ASP A 333 6.57 3.32 -21.23
N ILE A 334 6.65 2.72 -20.03
CA ILE A 334 6.94 3.44 -18.78
C ILE A 334 8.26 4.22 -18.90
N LYS A 335 9.31 3.61 -19.45
CA LYS A 335 10.63 4.25 -19.68
C LYS A 335 10.60 5.34 -20.76
N LYS A 336 9.74 5.24 -21.78
CA LYS A 336 9.51 6.34 -22.74
C LYS A 336 8.91 7.54 -22.02
N GLU A 337 7.83 7.33 -21.26
CA GLU A 337 7.11 8.42 -20.58
C GLU A 337 7.99 9.12 -19.54
N LEU A 338 8.69 8.37 -18.67
CA LEU A 338 9.65 8.93 -17.73
C LEU A 338 10.72 9.78 -18.41
N LYS A 339 11.23 9.34 -19.57
CA LYS A 339 12.22 10.09 -20.36
C LYS A 339 11.63 11.34 -21.01
N LEU A 340 10.41 11.26 -21.55
CA LEU A 340 9.69 12.41 -22.12
C LEU A 340 9.42 13.50 -21.07
N LYS A 341 9.23 13.10 -19.80
CA LYS A 341 8.92 13.98 -18.66
C LYS A 341 10.15 14.34 -17.81
N ASN A 342 11.36 13.86 -18.17
CA ASN A 342 12.63 14.09 -17.44
C ASN A 342 12.61 13.62 -15.96
N VAL A 343 11.88 12.55 -15.66
CA VAL A 343 11.76 11.97 -14.31
C VAL A 343 12.68 10.76 -14.15
N THR A 344 13.42 10.68 -13.04
CA THR A 344 14.02 9.40 -12.61
C THR A 344 13.01 8.64 -11.78
N LEU A 345 12.67 7.42 -12.18
CA LEU A 345 11.99 6.46 -11.29
C LEU A 345 13.01 5.51 -10.68
N MET A 346 13.05 5.47 -9.35
CA MET A 346 13.70 4.45 -8.53
C MET A 346 12.62 3.50 -7.99
N GLY A 347 12.91 2.20 -7.92
CA GLY A 347 11.93 1.19 -7.50
C GLY A 347 10.74 1.07 -8.48
N GLY A 348 9.53 1.01 -7.93
CA GLY A 348 8.28 0.89 -8.69
C GLY A 348 8.06 -0.46 -9.40
N ASN A 349 6.89 -0.59 -10.03
CA ASN A 349 6.46 -1.72 -10.85
C ASN A 349 5.49 -1.22 -11.97
N ALA A 350 4.91 -2.13 -12.75
CA ALA A 350 3.93 -1.75 -13.80
C ALA A 350 2.54 -1.36 -13.26
N GLU A 351 2.21 -1.76 -12.02
CA GLU A 351 0.89 -1.53 -11.41
C GLU A 351 0.63 -0.05 -11.12
N GLU A 352 1.70 0.70 -10.89
CA GLU A 352 1.69 2.13 -10.56
C GLU A 352 2.27 2.99 -11.70
N ALA A 353 2.32 2.45 -12.93
CA ALA A 353 2.75 3.21 -14.12
C ALA A 353 1.93 4.51 -14.28
N PRO A 354 2.46 5.59 -14.87
CA PRO A 354 1.71 6.86 -14.98
C PRO A 354 0.37 6.73 -15.71
N MET A 355 0.22 5.77 -16.63
CA MET A 355 -1.03 5.48 -17.36
C MET A 355 -2.06 4.69 -16.52
N ALA A 356 -1.74 4.25 -15.30
CA ALA A 356 -2.67 3.57 -14.40
C ALA A 356 -3.66 4.53 -13.70
N TYR A 357 -3.42 5.83 -13.83
CA TYR A 357 -4.11 6.92 -13.14
C TYR A 357 -5.00 7.73 -14.12
N LYS A 358 -6.03 8.41 -13.59
CA LYS A 358 -6.84 9.36 -14.39
C LYS A 358 -5.99 10.59 -14.76
N ASP A 359 -6.46 11.44 -15.68
CA ASP A 359 -5.86 12.76 -15.84
C ASP A 359 -6.20 13.64 -14.62
N ILE A 360 -5.16 14.00 -13.86
CA ILE A 360 -5.28 14.89 -12.70
C ILE A 360 -5.91 16.25 -13.07
N ASN A 361 -5.76 16.73 -14.30
CA ASN A 361 -6.36 17.99 -14.74
C ASN A 361 -7.90 17.87 -14.87
N GLU A 362 -8.42 16.72 -15.32
CA GLU A 362 -9.87 16.46 -15.29
C GLU A 362 -10.39 16.42 -13.84
N VAL A 363 -9.66 15.74 -12.95
CA VAL A 363 -9.98 15.65 -11.52
C VAL A 363 -10.02 17.04 -10.88
N MET A 364 -8.99 17.87 -11.09
CA MET A 364 -8.93 19.23 -10.54
C MET A 364 -10.03 20.15 -11.08
N ASN A 365 -10.32 20.10 -12.39
CA ASN A 365 -11.41 20.89 -12.98
C ASN A 365 -12.78 20.51 -12.39
N ALA A 366 -13.00 19.23 -12.12
CA ALA A 366 -14.23 18.66 -11.56
C ALA A 366 -14.41 18.89 -10.04
N GLN A 367 -13.49 19.60 -9.38
CA GLN A 367 -13.59 20.01 -7.96
C GLN A 367 -13.23 21.49 -7.74
N SER A 368 -13.41 22.33 -8.77
CA SER A 368 -13.13 23.77 -8.72
C SER A 368 -14.03 24.56 -7.75
N ASP A 369 -15.09 23.93 -7.26
CA ASP A 369 -16.00 24.34 -6.19
C ASP A 369 -15.63 23.79 -4.80
N LEU A 370 -14.62 22.89 -4.70
CA LEU A 370 -14.12 22.33 -3.44
C LEU A 370 -12.80 22.98 -2.98
N VAL A 371 -11.95 23.39 -3.94
CA VAL A 371 -10.61 23.94 -3.67
C VAL A 371 -10.22 25.10 -4.58
N ASP A 372 -9.35 25.99 -4.09
CA ASP A 372 -8.46 26.84 -4.90
C ASP A 372 -7.11 26.16 -5.13
N ILE A 373 -6.41 26.53 -6.21
CA ILE A 373 -5.05 26.07 -6.51
C ILE A 373 -4.06 27.19 -6.19
N LEU A 374 -3.16 26.96 -5.23
CA LEU A 374 -2.14 27.92 -4.81
C LEU A 374 -0.76 27.67 -5.43
N GLY A 375 -0.51 26.44 -5.88
CA GLY A 375 0.77 26.04 -6.46
C GLY A 375 0.73 24.66 -7.09
N THR A 376 1.86 24.24 -7.64
CA THR A 376 2.04 22.88 -8.19
C THR A 376 3.33 22.24 -7.73
N PHE A 377 3.37 20.91 -7.68
CA PHE A 377 4.56 20.10 -7.51
C PHE A 377 4.80 19.29 -8.78
N GLN A 378 5.96 19.43 -9.41
CA GLN A 378 6.39 18.60 -10.53
C GLN A 378 7.43 17.59 -10.04
N PRO A 379 7.13 16.28 -9.99
CA PRO A 379 8.12 15.25 -9.72
C PRO A 379 9.31 15.33 -10.69
N ARG A 380 10.52 15.09 -10.17
CA ARG A 380 11.78 15.07 -10.94
C ARG A 380 12.60 13.82 -10.63
N ILE A 381 12.60 13.38 -9.37
CA ILE A 381 13.17 12.11 -8.92
C ILE A 381 12.15 11.48 -7.97
N THR A 382 11.67 10.29 -8.30
CA THR A 382 10.67 9.53 -7.54
C THR A 382 11.29 8.22 -7.07
N TRP A 383 11.29 7.93 -5.77
CA TRP A 383 11.40 6.55 -5.29
C TRP A 383 10.01 6.06 -4.91
N LEU A 384 9.47 5.15 -5.73
CA LEU A 384 8.22 4.44 -5.46
C LEU A 384 8.51 3.07 -4.83
N GLY A 385 7.76 2.71 -3.81
CA GLY A 385 7.83 1.39 -3.20
C GLY A 385 7.46 0.27 -4.18
N SER A 386 8.21 -0.82 -4.16
CA SER A 386 7.81 -2.04 -4.87
C SER A 386 8.10 -3.28 -4.05
N ILE A 387 7.19 -4.26 -4.14
CA ILE A 387 7.41 -5.60 -3.59
C ILE A 387 8.35 -6.33 -4.56
N CYS A 388 9.63 -5.97 -4.49
CA CYS A 388 10.65 -6.53 -5.37
C CYS A 388 11.23 -7.79 -4.72
N TRP A 389 10.72 -8.96 -5.15
CA TRP A 389 11.24 -10.29 -4.80
C TRP A 389 12.67 -10.50 -5.34
N THR A 390 13.64 -9.82 -4.72
CA THR A 390 15.04 -9.74 -5.17
C THR A 390 15.85 -10.97 -4.77
N GLY A 391 15.58 -12.09 -5.41
CA GLY A 391 16.25 -13.35 -5.12
C GLY A 391 17.78 -13.31 -5.34
N LYS A 392 18.54 -13.39 -4.24
CA LYS A 392 20.00 -13.57 -4.26
C LYS A 392 20.35 -15.07 -4.34
N SER A 393 20.34 -15.64 -5.54
CA SER A 393 20.90 -16.99 -5.76
C SER A 393 22.43 -16.93 -5.95
N THR A 394 23.16 -17.80 -5.25
CA THR A 394 24.60 -18.03 -5.39
C THR A 394 24.99 -18.56 -6.78
N PHE A 395 24.09 -19.30 -7.43
CA PHE A 395 24.30 -19.93 -8.75
C PHE A 395 24.29 -18.94 -9.94
N ARG A 396 24.03 -17.65 -9.70
CA ARG A 396 23.91 -16.61 -10.74
C ARG A 396 25.15 -16.45 -11.64
N LYS A 397 26.32 -16.98 -11.25
CA LYS A 397 27.55 -17.00 -12.07
C LYS A 397 27.53 -18.02 -13.23
N LEU A 398 26.63 -19.02 -13.22
CA LEU A 398 26.69 -20.16 -14.15
C LEU A 398 25.77 -20.08 -15.38
N HIS A 399 24.76 -19.20 -15.38
CA HIS A 399 23.76 -19.16 -16.47
C HIS A 399 23.76 -17.86 -17.27
N LYS A 400 24.07 -17.96 -18.58
CA LYS A 400 24.08 -16.84 -19.54
C LYS A 400 22.69 -16.48 -20.13
N ARG A 401 21.60 -16.68 -19.40
CA ARG A 401 20.26 -16.23 -19.80
C ARG A 401 19.55 -15.56 -18.64
N SER A 402 19.35 -14.25 -18.79
CA SER A 402 18.53 -13.44 -17.88
C SER A 402 17.06 -13.56 -18.27
N ASN A 403 16.31 -14.38 -17.52
CA ASN A 403 14.92 -14.20 -17.07
C ASN A 403 14.35 -15.56 -16.64
N TRP A 404 13.42 -15.54 -15.67
CA TRP A 404 12.75 -16.71 -15.08
C TRP A 404 13.64 -17.69 -14.32
N PHE A 405 13.74 -17.49 -13.00
CA PHE A 405 14.02 -18.56 -12.04
C PHE A 405 13.42 -18.20 -10.68
N ILE A 406 12.58 -19.05 -10.12
CA ILE A 406 12.13 -18.96 -8.72
C ILE A 406 13.20 -19.68 -7.89
N GLY A 407 13.92 -18.94 -7.06
CA GLY A 407 14.97 -19.49 -6.20
C GLY A 407 14.43 -19.78 -4.81
N VAL A 408 14.61 -21.01 -4.34
CA VAL A 408 14.58 -21.32 -2.90
C VAL A 408 15.72 -20.57 -2.22
N PHE A 409 15.49 -20.03 -1.02
CA PHE A 409 16.49 -19.27 -0.27
C PHE A 409 17.05 -20.07 0.90
N GLU A 410 18.36 -19.99 1.03
CA GLU A 410 19.14 -20.44 2.17
C GLU A 410 19.62 -19.18 2.91
N LEU A 411 19.37 -19.10 4.21
CA LEU A 411 19.75 -17.97 5.07
C LEU A 411 20.70 -18.47 6.16
N GLU A 412 22.01 -18.31 5.92
CA GLU A 412 23.03 -18.52 6.95
C GLU A 412 22.81 -17.54 8.12
N GLY A 413 22.74 -18.02 9.37
CA GLY A 413 22.45 -17.11 10.49
C GLY A 413 22.49 -17.60 11.93
N PHE A 414 22.55 -18.90 12.25
CA PHE A 414 22.64 -19.37 13.65
C PHE A 414 23.58 -20.58 13.81
N PRO A 415 24.49 -20.58 14.81
CA PRO A 415 25.42 -21.68 15.03
C PRO A 415 24.94 -22.67 16.10
N PHE A 416 24.65 -23.91 15.70
CA PHE A 416 24.71 -25.09 16.56
C PHE A 416 25.42 -26.22 15.81
N ALA A 417 26.29 -26.97 16.52
CA ALA A 417 27.33 -27.77 15.87
C ALA A 417 27.30 -29.25 16.29
N ILE A 418 26.91 -30.11 15.34
CA ILE A 418 27.18 -31.55 15.21
C ILE A 418 27.03 -31.82 13.70
N GLY A 419 27.80 -32.63 12.97
CA GLY A 419 29.02 -33.42 13.21
C GLY A 419 29.39 -34.08 11.87
N GLU A 420 30.61 -34.58 11.70
CA GLU A 420 31.07 -35.11 10.39
C GLU A 420 30.45 -36.47 10.06
N GLN A 421 29.91 -36.65 8.84
CA GLN A 421 30.40 -37.69 7.90
C GLN A 421 29.79 -37.64 6.48
N GLU A 422 30.70 -37.43 5.52
CA GLU A 422 30.82 -37.97 4.15
C GLU A 422 29.62 -38.11 3.17
N THR A 423 29.89 -37.69 1.92
CA THR A 423 29.03 -37.70 0.72
C THR A 423 29.07 -39.01 -0.09
N PHE A 424 28.15 -39.21 -1.04
CA PHE A 424 28.35 -39.66 -2.46
C PHE A 424 26.96 -40.06 -3.05
N ASP A 425 26.62 -39.96 -4.34
CA ASP A 425 26.96 -39.06 -5.47
C ASP A 425 25.94 -39.29 -6.61
N CYS A 426 25.62 -38.27 -7.41
CA CYS A 426 24.65 -38.38 -8.52
C CYS A 426 25.28 -38.00 -9.87
N LYS A 427 25.43 -39.00 -10.74
CA LYS A 427 26.25 -38.95 -11.96
C LYS A 427 25.70 -37.99 -13.04
N ILE A 428 26.32 -36.81 -13.15
CA ILE A 428 26.12 -35.88 -14.27
C ILE A 428 26.71 -36.47 -15.57
N LYS A 429 25.87 -36.77 -16.57
CA LYS A 429 26.31 -37.18 -17.92
C LYS A 429 26.81 -35.99 -18.76
N GLY A 430 28.00 -35.49 -18.44
CA GLY A 430 28.70 -34.51 -19.28
C GLY A 430 29.32 -35.16 -20.53
N LYS A 431 28.98 -34.68 -21.73
CA LYS A 431 29.78 -34.94 -22.95
C LYS A 431 30.90 -33.90 -23.04
N GLY A 432 32.10 -34.27 -22.59
CA GLY A 432 33.34 -33.50 -22.76
C GLY A 432 34.53 -34.45 -22.99
N PRO A 433 35.56 -34.04 -23.74
CA PRO A 433 36.65 -34.94 -24.11
C PRO A 433 37.67 -35.12 -22.97
N GLY A 434 37.65 -36.32 -22.35
CA GLY A 434 38.84 -36.95 -21.77
C GLY A 434 39.17 -36.69 -20.29
N THR A 435 38.66 -37.56 -19.42
CA THR A 435 39.42 -38.16 -18.29
C THR A 435 38.75 -39.48 -17.85
N LYS A 436 39.38 -40.27 -16.96
CA LYS A 436 39.04 -41.68 -16.68
C LYS A 436 38.22 -41.90 -15.40
N TYR A 437 37.47 -42.99 -15.37
CA TYR A 437 36.78 -43.55 -14.20
C TYR A 437 37.73 -44.31 -13.26
N HIS A 438 37.34 -44.44 -11.98
CA HIS A 438 37.58 -45.61 -11.13
C HIS A 438 36.34 -45.90 -10.24
N SER A 439 36.29 -47.04 -9.56
CA SER A 439 35.02 -47.68 -9.13
C SER A 439 35.13 -48.70 -7.99
N ALA A 440 34.18 -48.70 -7.06
CA ALA A 440 33.82 -49.78 -6.11
C ALA A 440 32.53 -49.37 -5.33
N SER A 441 31.84 -50.19 -4.53
CA SER A 441 31.27 -51.54 -4.76
C SER A 441 30.22 -51.84 -3.65
N GLU A 442 29.27 -52.74 -3.89
CA GLU A 442 28.06 -52.93 -3.05
C GLU A 442 28.29 -53.67 -1.71
N LYS A 443 27.39 -53.49 -0.71
CA LYS A 443 26.61 -54.60 -0.09
C LYS A 443 25.52 -54.22 0.94
N ASN A 444 24.34 -54.81 0.71
CA ASN A 444 23.34 -55.36 1.66
C ASN A 444 22.71 -54.54 2.82
N ALA A 445 21.47 -54.10 2.54
CA ALA A 445 20.22 -54.55 3.19
C ALA A 445 19.86 -54.14 4.64
N GLY A 446 18.71 -53.44 4.76
CA GLY A 446 17.91 -53.28 5.98
C GLY A 446 16.70 -52.37 5.71
N ASN A 447 15.47 -52.84 5.99
CA ASN A 447 14.24 -52.06 5.74
C ASN A 447 13.93 -51.09 6.89
N VAL A 448 13.82 -49.80 6.60
CA VAL A 448 12.88 -48.86 7.24
C VAL A 448 12.40 -47.87 6.17
N GLU A 449 11.09 -47.62 6.09
CA GLU A 449 10.57 -46.50 5.31
C GLU A 449 10.71 -45.21 6.14
N GLN A 450 11.40 -44.20 5.61
CA GLN A 450 11.40 -42.86 6.20
C GLN A 450 11.41 -41.80 5.10
N SER A 451 10.60 -40.76 5.29
CA SER A 451 10.27 -39.75 4.29
C SER A 451 11.34 -38.66 4.18
N PHE A 452 11.36 -37.96 3.04
CA PHE A 452 12.09 -36.69 2.86
C PHE A 452 11.38 -35.51 3.57
N ALA A 453 10.99 -35.71 4.83
CA ALA A 453 10.56 -34.65 5.73
C ALA A 453 11.79 -33.91 6.33
N ASP A 454 11.53 -32.94 7.21
CA ASP A 454 12.48 -32.32 8.14
C ASP A 454 13.51 -31.29 7.60
N ASN A 455 13.40 -30.79 6.36
CA ASN A 455 14.28 -29.72 5.85
C ASN A 455 13.56 -28.58 5.09
N TYR A 456 12.65 -27.88 5.80
CA TYR A 456 12.30 -26.47 5.53
C TYR A 456 12.19 -25.72 6.87
N PRO A 457 12.61 -24.43 6.97
CA PRO A 457 12.91 -23.80 8.27
C PRO A 457 11.74 -23.00 8.89
N TYR A 458 10.50 -23.21 8.47
CA TYR A 458 9.34 -22.40 8.87
C TYR A 458 8.28 -23.22 9.59
N SER A 459 7.53 -22.58 10.49
CA SER A 459 6.42 -23.19 11.20
C SER A 459 5.11 -23.09 10.41
N LEU A 460 4.24 -24.09 10.58
CA LEU A 460 2.92 -24.15 9.95
C LEU A 460 2.09 -22.85 10.08
N PRO A 461 2.05 -22.12 11.23
CA PRO A 461 1.37 -20.83 11.32
C PRO A 461 1.92 -19.75 10.38
N GLU A 462 3.23 -19.70 10.15
CA GLU A 462 3.87 -18.72 9.26
C GLU A 462 3.52 -19.00 7.79
N CYS A 463 3.48 -20.29 7.42
CA CYS A 463 2.98 -20.73 6.11
C CYS A 463 1.50 -20.35 5.90
N LEU A 464 0.65 -20.55 6.92
CA LEU A 464 -0.75 -20.14 6.90
C LEU A 464 -0.91 -18.61 6.82
N GLU A 465 -0.08 -17.82 7.52
CA GLU A 465 -0.13 -16.36 7.46
C GLU A 465 0.25 -15.84 6.07
N ALA A 466 1.36 -16.33 5.51
CA ALA A 466 1.80 -15.99 4.15
C ALA A 466 0.76 -16.38 3.08
N LEU A 467 0.12 -17.53 3.24
CA LEU A 467 -0.96 -18.00 2.37
C LEU A 467 -2.20 -17.09 2.43
N ASN A 468 -2.72 -16.83 3.64
CA ASN A 468 -3.89 -15.97 3.82
C ASN A 468 -3.62 -14.53 3.33
N TYR A 469 -2.38 -14.05 3.48
CA TYR A 469 -1.94 -12.78 2.91
C TYR A 469 -2.02 -12.81 1.38
N ALA A 470 -1.43 -13.81 0.70
CA ALA A 470 -1.42 -13.88 -0.76
C ALA A 470 -2.84 -13.97 -1.37
N LEU A 471 -3.67 -14.88 -0.84
CA LEU A 471 -5.08 -15.05 -1.26
C LEU A 471 -5.96 -13.82 -0.98
N SER A 472 -5.57 -12.94 -0.04
CA SER A 472 -6.27 -11.68 0.20
C SER A 472 -6.00 -10.60 -0.85
N TYR A 473 -4.95 -10.76 -1.67
CA TYR A 473 -4.64 -9.90 -2.81
C TYR A 473 -5.14 -10.48 -4.14
N ASP A 474 -5.10 -11.79 -4.31
CA ASP A 474 -5.59 -12.50 -5.49
C ASP A 474 -6.12 -13.89 -5.10
N PRO A 475 -7.45 -14.08 -4.95
CA PRO A 475 -8.02 -15.37 -4.57
C PRO A 475 -7.90 -16.47 -5.63
N GLU A 476 -7.56 -16.11 -6.88
CA GLU A 476 -7.45 -17.03 -8.03
C GLU A 476 -5.98 -17.30 -8.42
N ASP A 477 -5.01 -16.76 -7.66
CA ASP A 477 -3.58 -17.00 -7.88
C ASP A 477 -3.23 -18.48 -7.73
N ALA A 478 -2.86 -19.10 -8.85
CA ALA A 478 -2.62 -20.54 -8.94
C ALA A 478 -1.47 -21.01 -8.04
N ASP A 479 -0.44 -20.19 -7.82
CA ASP A 479 0.68 -20.51 -6.92
C ASP A 479 0.21 -20.50 -5.45
N SER A 480 -0.62 -19.53 -5.05
CA SER A 480 -1.25 -19.48 -3.73
C SER A 480 -2.27 -20.61 -3.51
N LEU A 481 -3.06 -20.97 -4.51
CA LEU A 481 -3.98 -22.10 -4.44
C LEU A 481 -3.24 -23.45 -4.34
N CYS A 482 -2.10 -23.60 -5.02
CA CYS A 482 -1.29 -24.82 -4.88
C CYS A 482 -0.56 -24.88 -3.51
N LEU A 483 -0.14 -23.73 -2.98
CA LEU A 483 0.39 -23.60 -1.61
C LEU A 483 -0.70 -23.89 -0.56
N MET A 484 -1.95 -23.47 -0.80
CA MET A 484 -3.11 -23.79 0.04
C MET A 484 -3.28 -25.30 0.17
N GLY A 485 -3.31 -26.02 -0.97
CA GLY A 485 -3.39 -27.48 -0.98
C GLY A 485 -2.27 -28.11 -0.18
N ARG A 486 -1.03 -27.69 -0.42
CA ARG A 486 0.14 -28.23 0.27
C ARG A 486 0.11 -28.04 1.78
N ILE A 487 -0.31 -26.86 2.26
CA ILE A 487 -0.44 -26.59 3.71
C ILE A 487 -1.54 -27.46 4.33
N TYR A 488 -2.66 -27.65 3.64
CA TYR A 488 -3.69 -28.60 4.09
C TYR A 488 -3.23 -30.08 4.07
N SER A 489 -2.06 -30.42 3.52
CA SER A 489 -1.45 -31.75 3.69
C SER A 489 -0.94 -31.99 5.09
N GLU A 490 -0.16 -31.03 5.58
CA GLU A 490 0.67 -31.14 6.77
C GLU A 490 -0.21 -31.01 8.03
N MET A 491 -1.41 -30.43 7.87
CA MET A 491 -2.45 -30.32 8.90
C MET A 491 -3.38 -31.53 9.04
N LEU A 492 -3.47 -32.42 8.04
CA LEU A 492 -4.59 -33.39 7.93
C LEU A 492 -4.17 -34.85 7.81
N SER A 493 -2.88 -35.17 7.91
CA SER A 493 -2.36 -36.52 8.15
C SER A 493 -2.72 -37.57 7.08
N ASP A 494 -2.60 -37.20 5.79
CA ASP A 494 -2.99 -37.92 4.56
C ASP A 494 -4.44 -37.66 4.08
N TYR A 495 -4.73 -36.95 2.98
CA TYR A 495 -3.93 -36.41 1.86
C TYR A 495 -3.88 -37.12 0.47
N GLU A 496 -4.88 -37.95 0.16
CA GLU A 496 -5.57 -37.81 -1.15
C GLU A 496 -6.03 -36.34 -1.36
N LYS A 497 -6.36 -35.70 -0.23
CA LYS A 497 -6.87 -34.34 -0.04
C LYS A 497 -5.86 -33.17 -0.26
N ALA A 498 -4.91 -33.30 -1.18
CA ALA A 498 -4.57 -32.24 -2.16
C ALA A 498 -3.52 -32.67 -3.21
N LYS A 499 -3.25 -33.96 -3.33
CA LYS A 499 -3.01 -34.60 -4.65
C LYS A 499 -3.98 -34.01 -5.71
N LEU A 500 -5.25 -33.79 -5.34
CA LEU A 500 -6.26 -33.09 -6.15
C LEU A 500 -6.05 -31.57 -6.35
N TYR A 501 -5.68 -30.76 -5.33
CA TYR A 501 -5.68 -29.28 -5.48
C TYR A 501 -4.56 -28.79 -6.44
N PHE A 502 -3.71 -29.70 -6.93
CA PHE A 502 -2.73 -29.45 -7.99
C PHE A 502 -3.20 -29.91 -9.38
N GLU A 503 -4.01 -30.96 -9.48
CA GLU A 503 -4.51 -31.48 -10.77
C GLU A 503 -5.38 -30.45 -11.49
N GLU A 504 -6.13 -29.65 -10.72
CA GLU A 504 -7.06 -28.63 -11.25
C GLU A 504 -6.35 -27.33 -11.67
N ALA A 505 -5.29 -26.93 -10.95
CA ALA A 505 -4.39 -25.84 -11.36
C ALA A 505 -3.67 -26.13 -12.69
N MET A 506 -3.60 -27.41 -13.10
CA MET A 506 -3.11 -27.84 -14.42
C MET A 506 -4.18 -27.94 -15.51
N GLN A 507 -5.44 -27.55 -15.25
CA GLN A 507 -6.53 -27.59 -16.25
C GLN A 507 -6.77 -26.29 -17.06
N TYR A 508 -5.85 -25.30 -16.87
CA TYR A 508 -4.22 -23.39 -18.28
C TYR A 508 -3.19 -23.71 -19.49
N PRO A 509 -3.60 -23.50 -20.76
CA PRO A 509 -2.80 -22.63 -21.61
C PRO A 509 -3.68 -21.47 -22.07
N TYR A 510 -4.03 -20.58 -21.13
CA TYR A 510 -5.10 -19.57 -21.32
C TYR A 510 -6.48 -20.28 -21.45
N PHE A 511 -6.81 -21.17 -20.47
CA PHE A 511 -7.09 -22.61 -20.70
C PHE A 511 -7.91 -22.98 -21.95
N ARG A 512 -9.01 -22.29 -22.28
CA ARG A 512 -9.55 -22.28 -23.64
C ARG A 512 -9.99 -20.87 -24.07
N ARG A 513 -9.31 -20.30 -25.07
CA ARG A 513 -9.95 -19.39 -26.03
C ARG A 513 -10.41 -20.20 -27.25
N LYS A 514 -11.67 -19.98 -27.68
CA LYS A 514 -12.40 -20.58 -28.83
C LYS A 514 -13.26 -21.83 -28.57
N GLU A 515 -14.27 -21.69 -27.72
CA GLU A 515 -15.61 -22.24 -27.95
C GLU A 515 -16.55 -21.05 -27.68
N GLU A 516 -17.27 -20.44 -28.63
CA GLU A 516 -17.72 -20.85 -29.97
C GLU A 516 -17.37 -19.77 -31.03
N ALA A 517 -16.87 -20.14 -32.23
CA ALA A 517 -16.66 -19.19 -33.34
C ALA A 517 -16.40 -19.86 -34.72
N LEU A 518 -17.42 -20.51 -35.31
CA LEU A 518 -17.41 -20.89 -36.75
C LEU A 518 -18.84 -21.19 -37.24
N PRO A 519 -19.41 -20.43 -38.20
CA PRO A 519 -20.80 -20.59 -38.63
C PRO A 519 -20.92 -21.49 -39.88
N MET A 520 -21.89 -22.41 -39.92
CA MET A 520 -22.50 -22.95 -41.15
C MET A 520 -23.70 -23.88 -40.87
N LEU A 521 -24.88 -23.29 -40.62
CA LEU A 521 -26.15 -23.54 -41.35
C LEU A 521 -27.30 -22.70 -40.76
#